data_AF-A0A6G7Y651-F1
#
_entry.id   AF-A0A6G7Y651-F1
#
_cell.length_a   1.000
_cell.length_b   1.000
_cell.length_c   1.000
_cell.angle_alpha   90.00
_cell.angle_beta   90.00
_cell.angle_gamma   90.00
#
_symmetry.space_group_name_H-M   'P 1'
#
loop_
_entity.id
_entity.type
_entity.pdbx_description
1 polymer ?
#
loop_
_entity_poly.entity_id
_entity_poly.type
_entity_poly.pdbx_seq_one_letter_code
_entity_poly.pdbx_strand_id
1 'polypeptide(L)'
;MDESWALGLALGHVRSAVAAFVAAEDPSGESLFLAAECLELEGLLADLRVEPALVDPGVDAIASLDAASEALVAARPVVPLALWAGLQAVRARAAR
;
A
#
# COMPACT_ATOMS: atom_id res chain seq x y z
N MET A 1 -10.90 -7.64 -13.94
CA MET A 1 -9.95 -6.51 -13.87
C MET A 1 -8.64 -7.02 -14.43
N ASP A 2 -7.94 -6.22 -15.22
CA ASP A 2 -6.59 -6.59 -15.68
C ASP A 2 -5.66 -6.68 -14.45
N GLU A 3 -4.88 -7.76 -14.34
CA GLU A 3 -3.97 -8.00 -13.23
C GLU A 3 -2.92 -6.89 -13.13
N SER A 4 -2.42 -6.41 -14.27
CA SER A 4 -1.46 -5.30 -14.31
C SER A 4 -2.07 -4.01 -13.78
N TRP A 5 -3.33 -3.73 -14.13
CA TRP A 5 -4.05 -2.57 -13.62
C TRP A 5 -4.29 -2.67 -12.11
N ALA A 6 -4.70 -3.84 -11.62
CA ALA A 6 -4.94 -4.07 -10.20
C ALA A 6 -3.65 -3.92 -9.37
N LEU A 7 -2.51 -4.41 -9.86
CA LEU A 7 -1.21 -4.18 -9.23
C LEU A 7 -0.80 -2.71 -9.24
N GLY A 8 -1.02 -2.00 -10.36
CA GLY A 8 -0.80 -0.55 -10.44
C GLY A 8 -1.68 0.25 -9.47
N LEU A 9 -2.93 -0.18 -9.28
CA LEU A 9 -3.85 0.42 -8.31
C LEU A 9 -3.38 0.19 -6.87
N ALA A 10 -2.94 -1.04 -6.54
CA ALA A 10 -2.34 -1.33 -5.25
C ALA A 10 -1.12 -0.44 -4.98
N LEU A 11 -0.23 -0.26 -5.97
CA LEU A 11 0.93 0.62 -5.89
C LEU A 11 0.54 2.09 -5.68
N GLY A 12 -0.46 2.59 -6.41
CA GLY A 12 -0.97 3.95 -6.20
C GLY A 12 -1.44 4.18 -4.75
N HIS A 13 -2.22 3.25 -4.21
CA HIS A 13 -2.69 3.33 -2.83
C HIS A 13 -1.58 3.18 -1.78
N VAL A 14 -0.59 2.31 -2.00
CA VAL A 14 0.58 2.20 -1.11
C VAL A 14 1.33 3.54 -1.05
N ARG A 15 1.56 4.20 -2.18
CA ARG A 15 2.21 5.52 -2.23
C ARG A 15 1.38 6.62 -1.57
N SER A 16 0.05 6.56 -1.72
CA SER A 16 -0.87 7.46 -0.99
C SER A 16 -0.77 7.26 0.52
N ALA A 17 -0.74 6.01 0.99
CA ALA A 17 -0.56 5.69 2.41
C ALA A 17 0.77 6.19 2.95
N VAL A 18 1.88 6.07 2.19
CA VAL A 18 3.18 6.68 2.56
C VAL A 18 3.02 8.19 2.78
N ALA A 19 2.43 8.89 1.82
CA ALA A 19 2.26 10.34 1.92
C ALA A 19 1.40 10.75 3.13
N ALA A 20 0.31 10.02 3.38
CA ALA A 20 -0.58 10.26 4.51
C ALA A 20 0.11 9.99 5.86
N PHE A 21 0.87 8.90 5.99
CA PHE A 21 1.61 8.60 7.21
C PHE A 21 2.76 9.59 7.48
N VAL A 22 3.45 10.06 6.44
CA VAL A 22 4.50 11.08 6.57
C VAL A 22 3.92 12.42 7.00
N ALA A 23 2.71 12.76 6.53
CA ALA A 23 2.03 13.99 6.87
C ALA A 23 1.32 13.94 8.24
N ALA A 24 1.21 12.78 8.87
CA ALA A 24 0.48 12.60 10.12
C ALA A 24 1.16 13.34 11.28
N GLU A 25 0.36 14.07 12.06
CA GLU A 25 0.80 14.64 13.33
C GLU A 25 0.82 13.54 14.41
N ASP A 26 1.97 12.86 14.53
CA ASP A 26 2.15 11.76 15.47
C ASP A 26 3.44 11.91 16.29
N PRO A 27 3.35 12.39 17.54
CA PRO A 27 4.51 12.57 18.43
C PRO A 27 5.23 11.28 18.81
N SER A 28 4.59 10.12 18.65
CA SER A 28 5.22 8.83 18.94
C SER A 28 6.21 8.40 17.84
N GLY A 29 6.05 8.96 16.63
CA GLY A 29 6.81 8.59 15.45
C GLY A 29 6.36 7.28 14.79
N GLU A 30 5.34 6.60 15.33
CA GLU A 30 4.83 5.33 14.81
C GLU A 30 4.42 5.43 13.33
N SER A 31 3.82 6.56 12.95
CA SER A 31 3.43 6.84 11.56
C SER A 31 4.63 6.81 10.61
N LEU A 32 5.82 7.25 11.02
CA LEU A 32 7.02 7.16 10.19
C LEU A 32 7.50 5.72 10.00
N PHE A 33 7.33 4.84 10.99
CA PHE A 33 7.62 3.42 10.84
C PHE A 33 6.63 2.75 9.88
N LEU A 34 5.34 3.09 9.98
CA LEU A 34 4.33 2.63 9.01
C LEU A 34 4.63 3.12 7.59
N ALA A 35 5.08 4.37 7.43
CA ALA A 35 5.51 4.89 6.14
C ALA A 35 6.72 4.12 5.58
N ALA A 36 7.70 3.77 6.43
CA ALA A 36 8.85 2.97 6.01
C ALA A 36 8.44 1.56 5.56
N GLU A 37 7.55 0.89 6.29
CA GLU A 37 7.02 -0.42 5.88
C GLU A 37 6.25 -0.32 4.55
N CYS A 38 5.47 0.75 4.34
CA CYS A 38 4.82 1.00 3.06
C CYS A 38 5.82 1.22 1.91
N LEU A 39 6.96 1.87 2.15
CA LEU A 39 8.03 2.03 1.15
C LEU A 39 8.68 0.69 0.77
N GLU A 40 8.77 -0.25 1.72
CA GLU A 40 9.22 -1.62 1.41
C GLU A 40 8.21 -2.33 0.48
N LEU A 41 6.91 -2.16 0.72
CA LEU A 41 5.85 -2.67 -0.17
C LEU A 41 5.91 -2.02 -1.56
N GLU A 42 6.17 -0.71 -1.63
CA GLU A 42 6.40 -0.01 -2.90
C GLU A 42 7.56 -0.64 -3.68
N GLY A 43 8.66 -0.96 -3.01
CA GLY A 43 9.79 -1.69 -3.63
C GLY A 43 9.39 -3.03 -4.22
N LEU A 44 8.64 -3.85 -3.45
CA LEU A 44 8.14 -5.15 -3.92
C LEU A 44 7.20 -5.03 -5.13
N LEU A 45 6.38 -3.99 -5.18
CA LEU A 45 5.49 -3.70 -6.31
C LEU A 45 6.27 -3.18 -7.53
N ALA A 46 7.27 -2.32 -7.32
CA ALA A 46 8.12 -1.79 -8.39
C ALA A 46 8.91 -2.89 -9.11
N ASP A 47 9.32 -3.94 -8.39
CA ASP A 47 9.97 -5.12 -8.99
C ASP A 47 9.07 -5.86 -9.99
N LEU A 48 7.75 -5.72 -9.88
CA LEU A 48 6.77 -6.25 -10.83
C LEU A 48 6.64 -5.41 -12.10
N ARG A 49 7.38 -4.28 -12.21
CA ARG A 49 7.39 -3.39 -13.37
C ARG A 49 6.02 -2.81 -13.72
N VAL A 50 5.18 -2.57 -12.72
CA VAL A 50 3.88 -1.93 -12.88
C VAL A 50 3.98 -0.43 -12.60
N GLU A 51 3.24 0.37 -13.36
CA GLU A 51 3.13 1.80 -13.12
C GLU A 51 2.06 2.08 -12.05
N PRO A 52 2.29 3.03 -11.12
CA PRO A 52 1.29 3.44 -10.13
C PRO A 52 0.07 4.05 -10.81
N ALA A 53 -1.12 3.57 -10.46
CA ALA A 53 -2.34 4.26 -10.83
C ALA A 53 -2.48 5.57 -10.04
N LEU A 54 -3.11 6.57 -10.64
CA LEU A 54 -3.52 7.78 -9.93
C LEU A 54 -4.68 7.44 -9.00
N VAL A 55 -4.51 7.72 -7.72
CA VAL A 55 -5.53 7.57 -6.68
C VAL A 55 -5.83 8.94 -6.07
N ASP A 56 -7.02 9.09 -5.49
CA ASP A 56 -7.42 10.33 -4.82
C ASP A 56 -6.52 10.59 -3.59
N PRO A 57 -5.82 11.73 -3.52
CA PRO A 57 -4.95 12.05 -2.39
C PRO A 57 -5.72 12.38 -1.09
N GLY A 58 -7.05 12.54 -1.15
CA GLY A 58 -7.89 12.79 0.02
C GLY A 58 -8.24 11.54 0.84
N VAL A 59 -7.85 10.35 0.37
CA VAL A 59 -8.07 9.08 1.06
C VAL A 59 -7.05 8.94 2.20
N ASP A 60 -7.51 8.67 3.42
CA ASP A 60 -6.62 8.44 4.54
C ASP A 60 -5.74 7.18 4.34
N ALA A 61 -4.70 7.05 5.18
CA ALA A 61 -3.73 5.97 5.04
C ALA A 61 -4.36 4.59 5.18
N ILE A 62 -5.27 4.39 6.14
CA ILE A 62 -5.89 3.09 6.42
C ILE A 62 -6.82 2.69 5.27
N ALA A 63 -7.66 3.61 4.81
CA ALA A 63 -8.53 3.39 3.67
C ALA A 63 -7.73 3.10 2.39
N SER A 64 -6.58 3.74 2.20
CA SER A 64 -5.67 3.42 1.10
C SER A 64 -5.10 2.01 1.23
N LEU A 65 -4.65 1.59 2.41
CA LEU A 65 -4.15 0.22 2.61
C LEU A 65 -5.23 -0.85 2.41
N ASP A 66 -6.47 -0.58 2.80
CA ASP A 66 -7.61 -1.46 2.55
C ASP A 66 -7.89 -1.61 1.05
N ALA A 67 -7.94 -0.49 0.32
CA ALA A 67 -8.11 -0.50 -1.13
C ALA A 67 -6.96 -1.21 -1.85
N ALA A 68 -5.71 -1.04 -1.39
CA ALA A 68 -4.57 -1.79 -1.90
C ALA A 68 -4.74 -3.29 -1.69
N SER A 69 -5.27 -3.71 -0.53
CA SER A 69 -5.53 -5.12 -0.24
C SER A 69 -6.59 -5.71 -1.15
N GLU A 70 -7.67 -4.98 -1.41
CA GLU A 70 -8.71 -5.40 -2.36
C GLU A 70 -8.16 -5.53 -3.79
N ALA A 71 -7.31 -4.59 -4.20
CA ALA A 71 -6.64 -4.64 -5.50
C ALA A 71 -5.71 -5.86 -5.62
N LEU A 72 -4.95 -6.22 -4.57
CA LEU A 72 -4.16 -7.45 -4.55
C LEU A 72 -5.03 -8.71 -4.61
N VAL A 73 -6.20 -8.73 -3.95
CA VAL A 73 -7.15 -9.85 -4.07
C VAL A 73 -7.62 -10.01 -5.52
N ALA A 74 -7.88 -8.90 -6.22
CA ALA A 74 -8.27 -8.92 -7.63
C ALA A 74 -7.16 -9.44 -8.57
N ALA A 75 -5.88 -9.30 -8.18
CA ALA A 75 -4.71 -9.79 -8.90
C ALA A 75 -4.12 -11.11 -8.34
N ARG A 76 -4.85 -11.82 -7.46
CA ARG A 76 -4.32 -12.92 -6.63
C ARG A 76 -3.39 -13.92 -7.35
N PRO A 77 -3.65 -14.38 -8.60
CA PRO A 77 -2.78 -15.36 -9.26
C PRO A 77 -1.32 -14.92 -9.42
N VAL A 78 -1.06 -13.61 -9.47
CA VAL A 78 0.27 -13.03 -9.73
C VAL A 78 0.87 -12.31 -8.53
N VAL A 79 0.17 -12.22 -7.39
CA VAL A 79 0.66 -11.53 -6.20
C VAL A 79 1.71 -12.37 -5.47
N PRO A 80 2.95 -11.88 -5.30
CA PRO A 80 3.94 -12.55 -4.49
C PRO A 80 3.50 -12.66 -3.02
N LEU A 81 3.79 -13.80 -2.38
CA LEU A 81 3.42 -14.02 -0.98
C LEU A 81 4.01 -12.97 -0.04
N ALA A 82 5.24 -12.51 -0.30
CA ALA A 82 5.89 -11.48 0.51
C ALA A 82 5.12 -10.14 0.45
N LEU A 83 4.66 -9.74 -0.74
CA LEU A 83 3.85 -8.54 -0.92
C LEU A 83 2.51 -8.66 -0.19
N TRP A 84 1.83 -9.80 -0.34
CA TRP A 84 0.57 -10.05 0.36
C TRP A 84 0.75 -9.99 1.88
N ALA A 85 1.69 -10.77 2.41
CA ALA A 85 1.93 -10.85 3.85
C ALA A 85 2.37 -9.50 4.44
N GLY A 86 3.25 -8.79 3.74
CA GLY A 86 3.70 -7.46 4.15
C GLY A 86 2.53 -6.47 4.23
N LEU A 87 1.68 -6.41 3.20
CA LEU A 87 0.52 -5.52 3.23
C LEU A 87 -0.45 -5.84 4.38
N GLN A 88 -0.71 -7.13 4.64
CA GLN A 88 -1.56 -7.52 5.77
C GLN A 88 -0.93 -7.15 7.13
N ALA A 89 0.38 -7.25 7.27
CA ALA A 89 1.09 -6.87 8.50
C ALA A 89 0.98 -5.37 8.77
N VAL A 90 1.22 -4.53 7.75
CA VAL A 90 1.10 -3.07 7.87
C VAL A 90 -0.34 -2.67 8.21
N ARG A 91 -1.33 -3.24 7.51
CA ARG A 91 -2.77 -3.00 7.82
C ARG A 91 -3.11 -3.33 9.26
N ALA A 92 -2.67 -4.50 9.74
CA ALA A 92 -2.93 -4.92 11.11
C ALA A 92 -2.23 -4.04 12.15
N ARG A 93 -1.12 -3.37 11.78
CA ARG A 93 -0.40 -2.42 12.64
C ARG A 93 -1.06 -1.05 12.65
N ALA A 94 -1.44 -0.54 11.48
CA ALA A 94 -2.10 0.75 11.32
C ALA A 94 -3.50 0.82 11.96
N ALA A 95 -4.16 -0.32 12.14
CA ALA A 95 -5.49 -0.40 12.77
C ALA A 95 -5.46 -0.48 14.32
N ARG A 96 -4.29 -0.46 14.96
CA ARG A 96 -4.12 -0.50 16.41
C ARG A 96 -4.03 0.90 16.99
#